data_AF-A0A534UUQ0-F1
#
_entry.id   AF-A0A534UUQ0-F1
#
_cell.length_a   1.000
_cell.length_b   1.000
_cell.length_c   1.000
_cell.angle_alpha   90.00
_cell.angle_beta   90.00
_cell.angle_gamma   90.00
#
_symmetry.space_group_name_H-M   'P 1'
#
loop_
_entity.id
_entity.type
_entity.pdbx_description
1 polymer ?
#
loop_
_entity_poly.entity_id
_entity_poly.type
_entity_poly.pdbx_seq_one_letter_code
_entity_poly.pdbx_strand_id
1 'polypeptide(L)'
;MGSIEIDNDRLAAGSERVIEKIDLLKANGDQRPTEIASATLSQWLDEKEKQFLAQRLADCGGSIGLTARSCGIGLRSLYRKMQKYGLNKKHFRQNPAPSKRLAT
;
A
#
# COMPACT_ATOMS: atom_id res chain seq x y z
N MET A 1 -43.05 6.09 -38.86
CA MET A 1 -41.88 5.28 -38.48
C MET A 1 -40.63 6.09 -38.79
N GLY A 2 -40.35 7.10 -37.97
CA GLY A 2 -39.20 7.99 -38.14
C GLY A 2 -38.14 7.58 -37.14
N SER A 3 -36.97 7.19 -37.61
CA SER A 3 -35.81 6.88 -36.77
C SER A 3 -35.35 8.17 -36.09
N ILE A 4 -35.22 8.13 -34.77
CA ILE A 4 -34.66 9.21 -33.97
C ILE A 4 -33.14 9.15 -34.14
N GLU A 5 -32.60 10.14 -34.84
CA GLU A 5 -31.18 10.40 -34.96
C GLU A 5 -30.69 10.88 -33.59
N ILE A 6 -29.81 10.11 -32.93
CA ILE A 6 -29.23 10.50 -31.65
C ILE A 6 -28.03 11.38 -31.96
N ASP A 7 -28.23 12.70 -31.84
CA ASP A 7 -27.19 13.71 -31.82
C ASP A 7 -26.21 13.44 -30.67
N ASN A 8 -25.07 12.84 -30.98
CA ASN A 8 -23.97 12.65 -30.03
C ASN A 8 -22.90 13.74 -30.19
N ASP A 9 -23.33 15.01 -30.19
CA ASP A 9 -22.43 16.14 -30.08
C ASP A 9 -22.38 16.61 -28.63
N ARG A 10 -21.44 16.04 -27.86
CA ARG A 10 -20.94 16.63 -26.63
C ARG A 10 -19.64 15.98 -26.14
N LEU A 11 -18.54 16.53 -26.64
CA LEU A 11 -17.25 16.68 -25.95
C LEU A 11 -16.76 15.46 -25.13
N ALA A 12 -16.33 14.40 -25.82
CA ALA A 12 -15.47 13.38 -25.23
C ALA A 12 -13.99 13.80 -25.40
N ALA A 13 -13.50 14.67 -24.53
CA ALA A 13 -12.06 14.80 -24.28
C ALA A 13 -11.58 13.58 -23.48
N GLY A 14 -11.66 12.41 -24.09
CA GLY A 14 -11.20 11.14 -23.54
C GLY A 14 -10.28 10.50 -24.57
N SER A 15 -9.05 10.99 -24.68
CA SER A 15 -8.02 10.31 -25.46
C SER A 15 -7.90 8.88 -24.93
N GLU A 16 -8.29 7.88 -25.74
CA GLU A 16 -8.03 6.47 -25.48
C GLU A 16 -6.52 6.27 -25.35
N ARG A 17 -6.03 6.31 -24.11
CA ARG A 17 -4.61 6.12 -23.83
C ARG A 17 -4.35 4.61 -23.85
N VAL A 18 -4.09 4.09 -25.04
CA VAL A 18 -3.62 2.70 -25.24
C VAL A 18 -2.27 2.58 -24.56
N ILE A 19 -2.16 1.65 -23.59
CA ILE A 19 -0.90 1.37 -22.92
C ILE A 19 -0.09 0.44 -23.83
N GLU A 20 0.73 1.02 -24.71
CA GLU A 20 1.53 0.26 -25.68
C GLU A 20 2.75 -0.43 -25.04
N LYS A 21 3.26 0.07 -23.91
CA LYS A 21 4.41 -0.53 -23.23
C LYS A 21 4.51 -0.13 -21.77
N ILE A 22 4.70 -1.13 -20.90
CA ILE A 22 5.01 -0.93 -19.48
C ILE A 22 6.51 -1.23 -19.31
N ASP A 23 7.31 -0.17 -19.10
CA ASP A 23 8.70 -0.34 -18.67
C ASP A 23 8.73 -0.61 -17.17
N LEU A 24 8.63 -1.89 -16.81
CA LEU A 24 8.81 -2.37 -15.45
C LEU A 24 10.29 -2.20 -15.09
N LEU A 25 10.63 -1.11 -14.40
CA LEU A 25 11.96 -0.97 -13.82
C LEU A 25 12.18 -2.14 -12.85
N LYS A 26 12.98 -3.12 -13.28
CA LYS A 26 13.34 -4.27 -12.47
C LYS A 26 14.11 -3.74 -11.26
N ALA A 27 13.45 -3.72 -10.11
CA ALA A 27 14.11 -3.46 -8.84
C ALA A 27 15.25 -4.49 -8.69
N ASN A 28 16.48 -4.00 -8.85
CA ASN A 28 17.68 -4.75 -8.54
C ASN A 28 17.75 -4.89 -7.02
N GLY A 29 17.37 -6.07 -6.55
CA GLY A 29 17.48 -6.53 -5.19
C GLY A 29 17.17 -8.01 -5.22
N ASP A 30 18.20 -8.82 -5.00
CA ASP A 30 18.15 -10.27 -4.91
C ASP A 30 17.33 -10.70 -3.69
N GLN A 31 16.01 -10.60 -3.81
CA GLN A 31 15.06 -11.26 -2.94
C GLN A 31 14.08 -11.95 -3.87
N ARG A 32 14.50 -13.10 -4.41
CA ARG A 32 13.53 -14.08 -4.88
C ARG A 32 12.87 -14.65 -3.62
N PRO A 33 11.59 -14.39 -3.34
CA PRO A 33 10.87 -15.23 -2.40
C PRO A 33 10.59 -16.53 -3.17
N THR A 34 11.58 -17.42 -3.21
CA THR A 34 11.44 -18.75 -3.85
C THR A 34 10.46 -19.65 -3.08
N GLU A 35 9.86 -19.18 -1.98
CA GLU A 35 8.88 -19.92 -1.17
C GLU A 35 7.47 -19.30 -1.19
N ILE A 36 7.01 -18.71 -2.30
CA ILE A 36 5.56 -18.49 -2.52
C ILE A 36 5.02 -19.57 -3.46
N ALA A 37 5.43 -20.81 -3.25
CA ALA A 37 4.71 -21.95 -3.78
C ALA A 37 3.60 -22.29 -2.78
N SER A 38 2.35 -21.91 -3.10
CA SER A 38 1.12 -22.24 -2.35
C SER A 38 0.65 -21.26 -1.25
N ALA A 39 0.95 -19.96 -1.32
CA ALA A 39 0.19 -18.97 -0.54
C ALA A 39 -1.00 -18.47 -1.36
N THR A 40 -2.21 -18.50 -0.78
CA THR A 40 -3.39 -17.90 -1.42
C THR A 40 -3.23 -16.38 -1.54
N LEU A 41 -3.93 -15.75 -2.48
CA LEU A 41 -3.91 -14.29 -2.64
C LEU A 41 -4.16 -13.56 -1.31
N SER A 42 -5.10 -14.06 -0.51
CA SER A 42 -5.43 -13.55 0.82
C SER A 42 -4.23 -13.56 1.77
N GLN A 43 -3.43 -14.61 1.72
CA GLN A 43 -2.27 -14.78 2.59
C GLN A 43 -1.11 -13.86 2.17
N TRP A 44 -0.94 -13.63 0.87
CA TRP A 44 -0.02 -12.63 0.35
C TRP A 44 -0.43 -11.20 0.75
N LEU A 45 -1.73 -10.88 0.66
CA LEU A 45 -2.26 -9.59 1.10
C LEU A 45 -2.04 -9.37 2.59
N ASP A 46 -2.26 -10.40 3.41
CA ASP A 46 -2.01 -10.34 4.84
C ASP A 46 -0.54 -10.07 5.17
N GLU A 47 0.40 -10.71 4.47
CA GLU A 47 1.83 -10.46 4.66
C GLU A 47 2.23 -9.05 4.19
N LYS A 48 1.68 -8.58 3.06
CA LYS A 48 1.92 -7.20 2.61
C LYS A 48 1.35 -6.16 3.57
N GLU A 49 0.16 -6.41 4.10
CA GLU A 49 -0.44 -5.53 5.10
C GLU A 49 0.37 -5.50 6.39
N LYS A 50 0.85 -6.66 6.86
CA LYS A 50 1.75 -6.75 8.03
C LYS A 50 3.03 -5.95 7.82
N GLN A 51 3.67 -6.07 6.66
CA GLN A 51 4.88 -5.31 6.32
C GLN A 51 4.62 -3.80 6.31
N PHE A 52 3.52 -3.37 5.69
CA PHE A 52 3.12 -1.97 5.66
C PHE A 52 2.90 -1.40 7.06
N LEU A 53 2.18 -2.14 7.92
CA LEU A 53 1.87 -1.69 9.26
C LEU A 53 3.10 -1.64 10.16
N ALA A 54 4.03 -2.59 10.01
CA ALA A 54 5.31 -2.58 10.70
C ALA A 54 6.16 -1.36 10.32
N GLN A 55 6.26 -1.05 9.02
CA GLN A 55 6.97 0.14 8.55
C GLN A 55 6.34 1.42 9.12
N ARG A 56 5.00 1.53 9.09
CA ARG A 56 4.34 2.73 9.59
C ARG A 56 4.49 2.90 11.11
N LEU A 57 4.45 1.80 11.86
CA LEU A 57 4.73 1.81 13.29
C LEU A 57 6.16 2.26 13.58
N ALA A 58 7.14 1.86 12.75
CA ALA A 58 8.52 2.33 12.85
C ALA A 58 8.62 3.84 12.55
N ASP A 59 8.04 4.30 11.44
CA ASP A 59 8.04 5.72 11.05
C ASP A 59 7.42 6.62 12.13
N CYS A 60 6.37 6.14 12.81
CA CYS A 60 5.65 6.85 13.85
C CYS A 60 6.24 6.65 15.26
N GLY A 61 7.41 6.02 15.38
CA GLY A 61 8.11 5.81 16.66
C GLY A 61 7.32 4.96 17.66
N GLY A 62 6.49 4.02 17.17
CA GLY A 62 5.62 3.18 17.99
C GLY A 62 4.39 3.91 18.57
N SER A 63 4.08 5.13 18.10
CA SER A 63 2.85 5.83 18.47
C SER A 63 1.65 5.26 17.70
N ILE A 64 0.80 4.50 18.40
CA ILE A 64 -0.40 3.87 17.83
C ILE A 64 -1.38 4.92 17.29
N GLY A 65 -1.58 6.03 18.00
CA GLY A 65 -2.51 7.08 17.58
C GLY A 65 -2.06 7.77 16.29
N LEU A 66 -0.77 8.12 16.20
CA LEU A 66 -0.21 8.74 14.99
C LEU A 66 -0.20 7.76 13.82
N THR A 67 0.14 6.49 14.08
CA THR A 67 0.11 5.44 13.05
C THR A 67 -1.31 5.24 12.51
N ALA A 68 -2.32 5.16 13.39
CA ALA A 68 -3.72 5.00 13.00
C ALA A 68 -4.19 6.16 12.11
N ARG A 69 -3.94 7.39 12.54
CA ARG A 69 -4.28 8.60 11.78
C ARG A 69 -3.57 8.62 10.43
N SER A 70 -2.29 8.25 10.39
CA SER A 70 -1.55 8.23 9.14
C SER A 70 -1.97 7.11 8.18
N CYS A 71 -2.41 5.97 8.70
CA CYS A 71 -2.94 4.88 7.88
C CYS A 71 -4.40 5.10 7.48
N GLY A 72 -5.06 6.16 7.98
CA GLY A 72 -6.49 6.41 7.74
C GLY A 72 -7.42 5.38 8.40
N ILE A 73 -6.95 4.64 9.41
CA ILE A 73 -7.73 3.62 10.10
C ILE A 73 -8.00 4.02 11.55
N GLY A 74 -9.13 3.60 12.10
CA GLY A 74 -9.42 3.81 13.52
C GLY A 74 -8.48 3.02 14.44
N LEU A 75 -8.22 3.52 15.65
CA LEU A 75 -7.37 2.85 16.66
C LEU A 75 -7.81 1.39 16.91
N ARG A 76 -9.12 1.13 16.97
CA ARG A 76 -9.66 -0.23 17.17
C ARG A 76 -9.27 -1.18 16.04
N SER A 77 -9.32 -0.71 14.80
CA SER A 77 -8.94 -1.51 13.63
C SER A 77 -7.44 -1.73 13.58
N LEU A 78 -6.64 -0.71 13.91
CA LEU A 78 -5.19 -0.84 14.05
C LEU A 78 -4.85 -1.87 15.12
N TYR A 79 -5.45 -1.79 16.31
CA TYR A 79 -5.17 -2.72 17.41
C TYR A 79 -5.52 -4.16 17.03
N ARG A 80 -6.66 -4.37 16.37
CA ARG A 80 -7.07 -5.69 15.87
C ARG A 80 -6.08 -6.24 14.85
N LYS A 81 -5.61 -5.43 13.90
CA LYS A 81 -4.58 -5.83 12.93
C LYS A 81 -3.25 -6.11 13.62
N MET A 82 -2.86 -5.30 14.60
CA MET A 82 -1.67 -5.54 15.40
C MET A 82 -1.74 -6.87 16.16
N GLN A 83 -2.89 -7.20 16.76
CA GLN A 83 -3.11 -8.49 17.40
C GLN A 83 -3.07 -9.65 16.38
N LYS A 84 -3.74 -9.51 15.23
CA LYS A 84 -3.75 -10.52 14.16
C LYS A 84 -2.33 -10.86 13.67
N TYR A 85 -1.48 -9.84 13.50
CA TYR A 85 -0.13 -10.00 12.96
C TYR A 85 0.97 -10.12 14.03
N GLY A 86 0.62 -10.10 15.32
CA GLY A 86 1.59 -10.14 16.41
C GLY A 86 2.48 -8.90 16.52
N LEU A 87 2.07 -7.76 15.96
CA LEU A 87 2.83 -6.51 15.99
C LEU A 87 2.67 -5.83 17.36
N ASN A 88 3.76 -5.68 18.10
CA ASN A 88 3.75 -4.97 19.37
C ASN A 88 4.49 -3.64 19.29
N LYS A 89 3.82 -2.56 19.72
CA LYS A 89 4.35 -1.19 19.76
C LYS A 89 5.71 -1.09 20.46
N LYS A 90 6.00 -1.97 21.42
CA LYS A 90 7.26 -1.99 22.17
C LYS A 90 8.47 -2.32 21.27
N HIS A 91 8.30 -3.13 20.23
CA HIS A 91 9.38 -3.44 19.28
C HIS A 91 9.74 -2.25 18.39
N PHE A 92 8.80 -1.34 18.17
CA PHE A 92 8.96 -0.15 17.33
C PHE A 92 9.29 1.11 18.11
N ARG A 93 9.32 1.04 19.44
CA ARG A 93 9.89 2.08 20.30
C ARG A 93 11.41 1.97 20.29
N GLN A 94 12.00 2.17 19.12
CA GLN A 94 13.44 2.39 19.01
C GLN A 94 13.67 3.90 19.00
N ASN A 95 14.67 4.31 19.79
CA ASN A 95 15.25 5.66 19.82
C ASN A 95 15.29 6.25 18.40
N PRO A 96 14.85 7.50 18.15
CA PRO A 96 14.74 8.07 16.81
C PRO A 96 16.09 8.01 16.09
N ALA A 97 16.30 6.95 15.31
CA ALA A 97 17.40 6.88 14.37
C ALA A 97 17.00 7.76 13.19
N PRO A 98 17.78 8.82 12.89
CA PRO A 98 17.40 9.80 11.90
C PRO A 98 17.47 9.14 10.51
N SER A 99 16.31 8.85 9.91
CA SER A 99 16.24 8.69 8.46
C SER A 99 16.44 10.06 7.83
N LYS A 100 17.72 10.43 7.76
CA LYS A 100 18.27 11.48 6.91
C LYS A 100 17.84 11.15 5.48
N ARG A 101 16.68 11.67 5.04
CA ARG A 101 16.43 11.82 3.61
C ARG A 101 17.37 12.92 3.16
N LEU A 102 18.44 12.49 2.50
CA LEU A 102 19.42 13.33 1.85
C LEU A 102 18.69 14.40 1.04
N ALA A 103 19.02 15.65 1.36
CA ALA A 103 18.82 16.77 0.47
C ALA A 103 19.67 16.54 -0.78
N THR A 104 19.05 16.76 -1.93
CA THR A 104 19.70 17.15 -3.19
C THR A 104 18.72 18.05 -3.92
#